data_AF-A0A1Q6V1Y8-F1
#
_entry.id   AF-A0A1Q6V1Y8-F1
#
_cell.length_a   1.000
_cell.length_b   1.000
_cell.length_c   1.000
_cell.angle_alpha   90.00
_cell.angle_beta   90.00
_cell.angle_gamma   90.00
#
_symmetry.space_group_name_H-M   'P 1'
#
loop_
_entity.id
_entity.type
_entity.pdbx_description
1 polymer ?
#
loop_
_entity_poly.entity_id
_entity_poly.type
_entity_poly.pdbx_seq_one_letter_code
_entity_poly.pdbx_strand_id
1 'polypeptide(L)' 'MSEFKAFDGKDLFLKPEKPFLLIYESKGDGTSVAWMETEEDLLEVIEEVKGYGCEIIDAFEIGSCRGINMDDV' A
#
# COMPACT_ATOMS: atom_id res chain seq x y z
N MET A 1 -26.63 5.49 23.34
CA MET A 1 -25.43 4.83 23.89
C MET A 1 -24.93 3.91 22.82
N SER A 2 -23.77 4.19 22.22
CA SER A 2 -23.21 3.34 21.15
C SER A 2 -22.57 2.12 21.80
N GLU A 3 -22.99 0.93 21.37
CA GLU A 3 -22.38 -0.34 21.79
C GLU A 3 -20.91 -0.38 21.35
N PHE A 4 -20.00 -0.39 22.33
CA PHE A 4 -18.60 -0.73 22.08
C PHE A 4 -18.52 -2.25 21.88
N LYS A 5 -18.24 -2.68 20.64
CA LYS A 5 -17.91 -4.08 20.36
C LYS A 5 -16.56 -4.42 20.98
N ALA A 6 -16.53 -5.48 21.79
CA ALA A 6 -15.30 -6.02 22.34
C ALA A 6 -14.38 -6.54 21.20
N PHE A 7 -13.10 -6.18 21.27
CA PHE A 7 -12.07 -6.55 20.31
C PHE A 7 -11.58 -7.98 20.58
N ASP A 8 -11.84 -8.93 19.66
CA ASP A 8 -11.62 -10.38 19.85
C ASP A 8 -10.13 -10.81 19.79
N GLY A 9 -9.19 -9.88 19.64
CA GLY A 9 -7.74 -10.16 19.69
C GLY A 9 -7.19 -11.11 18.61
N LYS A 10 -8.02 -11.62 17.69
CA LYS A 10 -7.60 -12.49 16.59
C LYS A 10 -7.10 -11.75 15.35
N ASP A 11 -7.45 -10.48 15.20
CA ASP A 11 -6.92 -9.56 14.17
C ASP A 11 -6.19 -8.42 14.88
N LEU A 12 -4.96 -8.67 15.33
CA LEU A 12 -4.11 -7.63 15.94
C LEU A 12 -3.72 -6.53 14.93
N PHE A 13 -3.88 -6.80 13.63
CA PHE A 13 -3.56 -5.87 12.56
C PHE A 13 -4.78 -5.72 11.66
N LEU A 14 -5.38 -4.53 11.68
CA LEU A 14 -6.38 -4.15 10.70
C LEU A 14 -5.69 -4.11 9.32
N LYS A 15 -6.34 -4.68 8.30
CA LYS A 15 -5.89 -4.50 6.92
C LYS A 15 -5.78 -3.00 6.63
N PRO A 16 -4.67 -2.52 6.06
CA PRO A 16 -4.54 -1.11 5.71
C PRO A 16 -5.64 -0.73 4.72
N GLU A 17 -6.24 0.45 4.90
CA GLU A 17 -7.25 1.00 3.99
C GLU A 17 -6.70 1.18 2.56
N LYS A 18 -5.38 1.41 2.45
CA LYS A 18 -4.63 1.50 1.20
C LYS A 18 -3.59 0.37 1.10
N PRO A 19 -3.99 -0.83 0.67
CA PRO A 19 -3.13 -2.01 0.68
C PRO A 19 -2.18 -2.10 -0.52
N PHE A 20 -2.17 -1.15 -1.45
CA PHE A 20 -1.31 -1.19 -2.63
C PHE A 20 -0.27 -0.06 -2.57
N LEU A 21 0.98 -0.41 -2.88
CA LEU A 21 2.11 0.52 -2.93
C LEU A 21 2.68 0.58 -4.34
N LEU A 22 2.96 1.79 -4.82
CA LEU A 22 3.71 2.06 -6.05
C LEU A 22 4.94 2.88 -5.73
N ILE A 23 6.09 2.47 -6.25
CA ILE A 23 7.35 3.19 -6.20
C ILE A 23 7.77 3.50 -7.64
N TYR A 24 7.99 4.77 -7.93
CA TYR A 24 8.39 5.22 -9.27
C TYR A 24 9.39 6.36 -9.18
N GLU A 25 10.20 6.54 -10.21
CA GLU A 25 11.18 7.61 -10.30
C GLU A 25 10.83 8.59 -11.42
N SER A 26 10.89 9.88 -11.11
CA SER A 26 10.84 10.95 -12.11
C SER A 26 12.23 11.55 -12.28
N LYS A 27 12.59 11.87 -13.53
CA LYS A 27 13.89 12.49 -13.87
C LYS A 27 14.17 13.82 -13.16
N GLY A 28 13.14 14.49 -12.63
CA GLY A 28 13.27 15.78 -11.96
C GLY A 28 13.18 15.73 -10.42
N ASP A 29 12.37 14.82 -9.89
CA ASP A 29 11.98 14.81 -8.47
C ASP A 29 12.56 13.61 -7.68
N GLY A 30 13.23 12.67 -8.35
CA GLY A 30 13.75 11.46 -7.73
C GLY A 30 12.66 10.41 -7.48
N THR A 31 12.84 9.60 -6.43
CA THR A 31 11.94 8.49 -6.09
C THR A 31 10.69 8.98 -5.37
N SER A 32 9.53 8.63 -5.93
CA SER A 32 8.20 8.91 -5.42
C SER A 32 7.49 7.62 -4.99
N VAL A 33 6.57 7.76 -4.03
CA VAL A 33 5.79 6.65 -3.48
C VAL A 33 4.32 7.02 -3.44
N ALA A 34 3.46 6.16 -3.95
CA ALA A 34 2.00 6.32 -3.93
C ALA A 34 1.32 5.10 -3.28
N TRP A 35 0.20 5.35 -2.59
CA TRP A 35 -0.56 4.36 -1.84
C TRP A 35 -2.00 4.34 -2.34
N MET A 36 -2.52 3.16 -2.66
CA MET A 36 -3.80 2.99 -3.33
C MET A 36 -4.71 1.99 -2.58
N GLU A 37 -6.02 2.19 -2.71
CA GLU A 37 -7.06 1.37 -2.07
C GLU A 37 -7.34 0.09 -2.86
N THR A 38 -7.22 0.15 -4.19
CA THR A 38 -7.56 -0.95 -5.10
C THR A 38 -6.46 -1.21 -6.12
N GLU A 39 -6.45 -2.43 -6.67
CA GLU A 39 -5.57 -2.81 -7.77
C GLU A 39 -5.84 -1.97 -9.03
N GLU A 40 -7.11 -1.61 -9.27
CA GLU A 40 -7.51 -0.79 -10.42
C GLU A 40 -6.88 0.62 -10.36
N ASP A 41 -6.88 1.24 -9.18
CA ASP A 41 -6.26 2.56 -8.95
C ASP A 41 -4.73 2.49 -9.12
N LEU A 42 -4.12 1.39 -8.66
CA LEU A 42 -2.70 1.12 -8.89
C LEU A 42 -2.36 1.08 -10.39
N LEU A 43 -3.14 0.35 -11.18
CA LEU A 43 -2.92 0.20 -12.62
C LEU A 43 -3.13 1.52 -13.36
N GLU A 44 -4.17 2.28 -13.02
CA GLU A 44 -4.45 3.60 -13.61
C GLU A 44 -3.29 4.57 -13.37
N VAL A 45 -2.80 4.66 -12.14
CA VAL A 45 -1.66 5.52 -11.79
C VAL A 45 -0.38 5.07 -12.49
N ILE A 46 -0.15 3.76 -12.66
CA ILE A 46 1.00 3.24 -13.42
C ILE A 46 0.97 3.73 -14.87
N GLU A 47 -0.19 3.69 -15.53
CA GLU A 47 -0.33 4.18 -16.90
C GLU A 47 -0.09 5.69 -16.98
N GLU A 48 -0.62 6.44 -16.00
CA GLU A 48 -0.46 7.88 -15.93
C GLU A 48 1.01 8.29 -15.78
N VAL A 49 1.72 7.72 -14.81
CA VAL A 49 3.14 8.09 -14.55
C VAL A 49 4.07 7.64 -15.67
N LYS A 50 3.77 6.52 -16.34
CA LYS A 50 4.46 6.14 -17.58
C LYS A 50 4.25 7.17 -18.69
N GLY A 51 3.03 7.72 -18.80
CA GLY A 51 2.71 8.81 -19.72
C GLY A 51 3.53 10.08 -19.47
N TYR A 52 3.86 10.37 -18.21
CA TYR A 52 4.77 11.47 -17.84
C TYR A 52 6.26 11.15 -18.00
N GLY A 53 6.60 9.93 -18.43
CA GLY A 53 7.99 9.50 -18.60
C GLY A 53 8.69 9.10 -17.30
N CYS A 54 7.93 8.78 -16.25
CA CYS A 54 8.45 8.20 -15.02
C CYS A 54 8.80 6.71 -15.23
N GLU A 55 9.80 6.23 -14.51
CA GLU A 55 10.17 4.83 -14.46
C GLU A 55 9.51 4.14 -13.26
N ILE A 56 8.82 3.02 -13.48
CA ILE A 56 8.27 2.22 -12.37
C ILE A 56 9.41 1.41 -11.76
N ILE A 57 9.63 1.60 -10.46
CA ILE A 57 10.66 0.86 -9.71
C ILE A 57 10.06 -0.43 -9.14
N ASP A 58 8.93 -0.32 -8.43
CA ASP A 58 8.26 -1.47 -7.83
C ASP A 58 6.77 -1.21 -7.59
N ALA A 59 5.96 -2.28 -7.54
CA ALA A 59 4.53 -2.22 -7.28
C ALA A 59 4.07 -3.50 -6.57
N PHE A 60 3.52 -3.39 -5.37
CA PHE A 60 3.15 -4.56 -4.56
C PHE A 60 2.00 -4.29 -3.59
N GLU A 61 1.25 -5.36 -3.28
CA GLU A 61 0.21 -5.35 -2.25
C GLU A 61 0.83 -5.56 -0.87
N ILE A 62 0.84 -4.50 -0.06
CA ILE A 62 1.25 -4.53 1.35
C ILE A 62 0.13 -5.01 2.29
N GLY A 63 -1.13 -5.00 1.85
CA GLY A 63 -2.27 -5.46 2.66
C GLY A 63 -2.19 -6.94 3.03
N SER A 64 -1.40 -7.70 2.28
CA SER A 64 -1.14 -9.12 2.51
C SER A 64 0.12 -9.38 3.35
N CYS A 65 0.97 -8.38 3.61
CA CYS A 65 2.12 -8.48 4.50
C CYS A 65 1.66 -8.48 5.98
N ARG A 66 1.33 -9.67 6.49
CA ARG A 66 0.93 -9.88 7.90
C ARG A 66 2.12 -9.66 8.84
N GLY A 67 1.81 -9.13 10.03
CA GLY A 67 2.75 -8.51 10.97
C GLY A 67 3.97 -9.35 11.34
N ILE A 68 5.02 -8.63 11.76
CA ILE A 68 6.27 -9.20 12.26
C ILE A 68 5.94 -10.08 13.48
N ASN A 69 6.23 -11.38 13.42
CA ASN A 69 6.26 -12.23 14.62
C ASN A 69 7.41 -11.72 15.49
N MET A 70 7.08 -11.12 16.64
CA MET A 70 8.08 -10.67 17.61
C MET A 70 8.86 -11.83 18.24
N ASP A 71 8.39 -13.08 18.05
CA ASP A 71 9.10 -14.30 18.43
C ASP A 71 10.32 -14.63 17.53
N ASP A 72 10.46 -13.94 16.38
CA ASP A 72 11.59 -14.09 15.43
C ASP A 72 12.62 -12.95 15.54
N VAL A 73 12.46 -12.01 16.48
CA VAL A 73 13.35 -10.85 16.73
C VAL A 73 14.24 -11.06 17.95
#